data_AF-A0A0G2F2F7-F1
#
_entry.id   AF-A0A0G2F2F7-F1
#
_cell.length_a   1.000
_cell.length_b   1.000
_cell.length_c   1.000
_cell.angle_alpha   90.00
_cell.angle_beta   90.00
_cell.angle_gamma   90.00
#
_symmetry.space_group_name_H-M   'P 1'
#
loop_
_entity.id
_entity.type
_entity.pdbx_description
1 polymer ?
#
loop_
_entity_poly.entity_id
_entity_poly.type
_entity_poly.pdbx_seq_one_letter_code
_entity_poly.pdbx_strand_id
1 'polypeptide(L)'
;MVKLFLIDEVHILKEDRGATLEAVVSRMKSVGTDVRFVALSATVPNFEDIATWLGKDSTNQDIPARKERFGEEFRPVQLQKHVLGFGGNNPSDFAFDKVLNAK
;
A
#
# COMPACT_ATOMS: atom_id res chain seq x y z
N MET A 1 -19.66 -18.07 -11.27
CA MET A 1 -18.24 -17.82 -11.58
C MET A 1 -17.89 -16.42 -11.07
N VAL A 2 -16.70 -16.24 -10.49
CA VAL A 2 -16.26 -14.92 -10.01
C VAL A 2 -15.95 -14.03 -11.22
N LYS A 3 -16.37 -12.76 -11.16
CA LYS A 3 -16.17 -11.77 -12.23
C LYS A 3 -15.38 -10.53 -11.79
N LEU A 4 -15.26 -10.32 -10.48
CA LEU A 4 -14.55 -9.21 -9.88
C LEU A 4 -13.73 -9.73 -8.69
N PHE A 5 -12.47 -9.32 -8.61
CA PHE A 5 -11.60 -9.56 -7.47
C PHE A 5 -11.08 -8.21 -6.98
N LEU A 6 -11.58 -7.78 -5.81
CA LEU A 6 -11.18 -6.53 -5.17
C LEU A 6 -10.13 -6.83 -4.10
N ILE A 7 -9.01 -6.15 -4.20
CA ILE A 7 -7.89 -6.27 -3.27
C ILE A 7 -7.77 -4.94 -2.56
N ASP A 8 -8.02 -4.93 -1.25
CA ASP A 8 -7.80 -3.76 -0.42
C ASP A 8 -6.42 -3.79 0.21
N GLU A 9 -5.85 -2.62 0.46
CA GLU A 9 -4.54 -2.43 1.08
C GLU A 9 -3.37 -3.22 0.45
N VAL A 10 -3.21 -3.13 -0.87
CA VAL A 10 -2.13 -3.83 -1.59
C VAL A 10 -0.72 -3.45 -1.10
N HIS A 11 -0.55 -2.31 -0.42
CA HIS A 11 0.71 -1.98 0.25
C HIS A 11 1.17 -3.03 1.28
N ILE A 12 0.25 -3.85 1.83
CA ILE A 12 0.55 -4.97 2.74
C ILE A 12 1.41 -6.05 2.06
N LEU A 13 1.55 -6.05 0.72
CA LEU A 13 2.49 -6.94 0.02
C LEU A 13 3.94 -6.84 0.55
N LYS A 14 4.31 -5.72 1.18
CA LYS A 14 5.63 -5.52 1.78
C LYS A 14 5.75 -5.94 3.26
N GLU A 15 4.65 -6.39 3.86
CA GLU A 15 4.58 -6.77 5.27
C GLU A 15 4.54 -8.29 5.43
N ASP A 16 4.52 -8.77 6.68
CA ASP A 16 4.56 -10.21 7.02
C ASP A 16 3.45 -11.04 6.35
N ARG A 17 2.30 -10.41 6.06
CA ARG A 17 1.15 -11.06 5.41
C ARG A 17 1.19 -11.00 3.88
N GLY A 18 2.16 -10.30 3.30
CA GLY A 18 2.26 -10.03 1.86
C GLY A 18 2.35 -11.29 1.01
N ALA A 19 3.17 -12.26 1.40
CA ALA A 19 3.33 -13.52 0.67
C ALA A 19 2.02 -14.32 0.54
N THR A 20 1.16 -14.26 1.55
CA THR A 20 -0.16 -14.92 1.49
C THR A 20 -1.07 -14.21 0.50
N LEU A 21 -1.10 -12.87 0.52
CA LEU A 21 -1.88 -12.09 -0.42
C LEU A 21 -1.43 -12.33 -1.86
N GLU A 22 -0.13 -12.33 -2.09
CA GLU A 22 0.48 -12.61 -3.39
C GLU A 22 0.09 -14.00 -3.94
N ALA A 23 0.16 -15.03 -3.09
CA ALA A 23 -0.22 -16.38 -3.48
C ALA A 23 -1.71 -16.50 -3.85
N VAL A 24 -2.59 -15.80 -3.13
CA VAL A 24 -4.03 -15.77 -3.43
C VAL A 24 -4.30 -15.06 -4.75
N VAL A 25 -3.71 -13.88 -4.98
CA VAL A 25 -3.89 -13.13 -6.23
C VAL A 25 -3.36 -13.91 -7.41
N SER A 26 -2.18 -14.52 -7.29
CA SER A 26 -1.57 -15.34 -8.34
C SER A 26 -2.42 -16.55 -8.70
N ARG A 27 -3.02 -17.21 -7.69
CA ARG A 27 -3.97 -18.31 -7.92
C ARG A 27 -5.22 -17.82 -8.65
N MET A 28 -5.78 -16.68 -8.28
CA MET A 28 -6.96 -16.14 -8.95
C MET A 28 -6.67 -15.78 -10.41
N LYS A 29 -5.45 -15.31 -10.72
CA LYS A 29 -5.00 -15.11 -12.10
C LYS A 29 -4.87 -16.43 -12.87
N SER A 30 -4.34 -17.49 -12.25
CA SER A 30 -4.09 -18.78 -12.92
C SER A 30 -5.37 -19.57 -13.23
N VAL A 31 -6.48 -19.28 -12.56
CA VAL A 31 -7.76 -20.00 -12.75
C VAL A 31 -8.39 -19.71 -14.14
N GLY A 32 -7.78 -18.83 -14.96
CA GLY A 32 -8.13 -18.67 -16.38
C GLY A 32 -9.50 -18.05 -16.62
N THR A 33 -10.10 -17.49 -15.58
CA THR A 33 -11.38 -16.80 -15.64
C THR A 33 -11.18 -15.34 -15.98
N ASP A 34 -12.00 -14.82 -16.89
CA ASP A 34 -12.16 -13.38 -17.17
C ASP A 34 -12.68 -12.65 -15.91
N VAL A 35 -11.76 -12.39 -15.00
CA VAL A 35 -11.95 -11.74 -13.70
C VAL A 35 -11.31 -10.37 -13.78
N ARG A 36 -12.11 -9.35 -13.47
CA ARG A 36 -11.61 -7.99 -13.33
C ARG A 36 -10.89 -7.84 -11.99
N PHE A 37 -9.64 -7.43 -12.00
CA PHE A 37 -8.91 -7.06 -10.79
C PHE A 37 -9.07 -5.57 -10.51
N VAL A 38 -9.34 -5.23 -9.25
CA VAL A 38 -9.32 -3.86 -8.75
C VAL A 38 -8.49 -3.85 -7.47
N ALA A 39 -7.38 -3.13 -7.50
CA ALA A 39 -6.47 -3.00 -6.36
C ALA A 39 -6.59 -1.60 -5.77
N LEU A 40 -6.83 -1.52 -4.46
CA LEU A 40 -6.84 -0.32 -3.66
C LEU A 40 -5.65 -0.37 -2.70
N SER A 41 -5.03 0.79 -2.46
CA SER A 41 -3.87 0.89 -1.58
C SER A 41 -3.64 2.32 -1.14
N ALA A 42 -3.08 2.49 0.05
CA ALA A 42 -2.27 3.67 0.37
C ALA A 42 -1.17 3.93 -0.69
N THR A 43 -0.61 5.14 -0.69
CA THR A 43 0.41 5.54 -1.66
C THR A 43 1.68 4.67 -1.54
N VAL A 44 1.90 3.77 -2.50
CA VAL A 44 3.06 2.87 -2.54
C VAL A 44 4.06 3.34 -3.60
N PRO A 45 5.38 3.40 -3.30
CA PRO A 45 6.37 3.83 -4.28
C PRO A 45 6.50 2.89 -5.50
N ASN A 46 6.15 1.61 -5.34
CA ASN A 46 6.25 0.57 -6.39
C ASN A 46 4.90 0.24 -7.05
N PHE A 47 4.00 1.23 -7.16
CA PHE A 47 2.68 1.02 -7.79
C PHE A 47 2.77 0.62 -9.28
N GLU A 48 3.87 0.95 -9.94
CA GLU A 48 4.18 0.56 -11.32
C GLU A 48 4.35 -0.96 -11.47
N ASP A 49 5.11 -1.56 -10.55
CA ASP A 49 5.34 -3.00 -10.54
C ASP A 49 4.04 -3.75 -10.25
N ILE A 50 3.22 -3.21 -9.33
CA ILE A 50 1.89 -3.76 -9.01
C ILE A 50 0.97 -3.70 -10.23
N ALA A 51 0.95 -2.58 -10.96
CA ALA A 51 0.14 -2.46 -12.18
C ALA A 51 0.58 -3.46 -13.25
N THR A 52 1.89 -3.62 -13.43
CA THR A 52 2.47 -4.60 -14.37
C THR A 52 2.13 -6.02 -13.94
N TRP A 53 2.25 -6.34 -12.65
CA TRP A 53 1.92 -7.65 -12.11
C TRP A 53 0.43 -8.00 -12.27
N LEU A 54 -0.49 -7.05 -12.08
CA LEU A 54 -1.92 -7.28 -12.26
C LEU A 54 -2.30 -7.48 -13.73
N GLY A 55 -1.70 -6.71 -14.63
CA GLY A 55 -2.00 -6.73 -16.06
C GLY A 55 -3.33 -6.05 -16.41
N LYS A 56 -3.51 -5.69 -17.69
CA LYS A 56 -4.68 -4.94 -18.17
C LYS A 56 -5.97 -5.75 -18.11
N ASP A 57 -5.91 -6.99 -18.58
CA ASP A 57 -7.02 -7.94 -18.61
C ASP A 57 -6.47 -9.37 -18.72
N SER A 58 -7.35 -10.38 -18.70
CA SER A 58 -6.94 -11.80 -18.74
C SER A 58 -6.22 -12.19 -20.04
N THR A 59 -6.40 -11.43 -21.13
CA THR A 59 -5.80 -11.68 -22.45
C THR A 59 -4.54 -10.86 -22.71
N ASN A 60 -4.39 -9.71 -22.05
CA ASN A 60 -3.33 -8.74 -22.25
C ASN A 60 -2.53 -8.53 -20.95
N GLN A 61 -1.99 -9.61 -20.40
CA GLN A 61 -1.27 -9.56 -19.12
C GLN A 61 0.06 -8.82 -19.21
N ASP A 62 0.67 -8.76 -20.39
CA ASP A 62 1.94 -8.03 -20.62
C ASP A 62 1.77 -6.51 -20.61
N ILE A 63 0.51 -6.03 -20.73
CA ILE A 63 0.19 -4.61 -20.65
C ILE A 63 -0.14 -4.28 -19.20
N PRO A 64 0.50 -3.27 -18.58
CA PRO A 64 0.18 -2.88 -17.22
C PRO A 64 -1.29 -2.48 -17.04
N ALA A 65 -1.82 -2.78 -15.85
CA ALA A 65 -3.16 -2.35 -15.45
C ALA A 65 -3.30 -0.82 -15.48
N ARG A 66 -4.55 -0.35 -15.67
CA ARG A 66 -4.85 1.07 -15.48
C ARG A 66 -4.56 1.43 -14.02
N LYS A 67 -3.77 2.48 -13.82
CA LYS A 67 -3.31 2.96 -12.52
C LYS A 67 -3.69 4.43 -12.37
N GLU A 68 -4.10 4.80 -11.16
CA GLU A 68 -4.38 6.17 -10.77
C GLU A 68 -3.64 6.40 -9.44
N ARG A 69 -2.99 7.56 -9.29
CA ARG A 69 -2.25 7.91 -8.08
C ARG A 69 -2.87 9.16 -7.49
N PHE A 70 -3.27 9.05 -6.23
CA PHE A 70 -3.84 10.15 -5.46
C PHE A 70 -2.87 10.49 -4.33
N GLY A 71 -2.38 11.72 -4.30
CA GLY A 71 -1.54 12.22 -3.22
C GLY A 71 -2.35 12.56 -1.96
N GLU A 72 -1.67 13.03 -0.93
CA GLU A 72 -2.27 13.46 0.34
C GLU A 72 -3.28 14.60 0.15
N GLU A 73 -3.08 15.42 -0.88
CA GLU A 73 -3.97 16.51 -1.28
C GLU A 73 -5.38 16.05 -1.69
N PHE A 74 -5.56 14.78 -2.06
CA PHE A 74 -6.86 14.21 -2.41
C PHE A 74 -7.66 13.71 -1.19
N ARG A 75 -7.10 13.80 0.02
CA ARG A 75 -7.85 13.43 1.22
C ARG A 75 -9.05 14.38 1.39
N PRO A 76 -10.26 13.85 1.65
CA PRO A 76 -11.45 14.68 1.90
C PRO A 76 -11.26 15.66 3.06
N VAL A 77 -10.45 15.26 4.05
CA VAL A 77 -10.03 16.09 5.18
C VAL A 77 -8.51 16.23 5.12
N GLN A 78 -8.05 17.46 4.91
CA GLN A 78 -6.63 17.77 4.84
C GLN A 78 -5.97 17.61 6.21
N LEU A 79 -4.85 16.89 6.25
CA LEU A 79 -4.10 16.64 7.47
C LEU A 79 -2.88 17.55 7.55
N GLN A 80 -2.69 18.21 8.69
CA GLN A 80 -1.45 18.91 9.01
C GLN A 80 -0.51 17.98 9.76
N LYS A 81 0.66 17.70 9.17
CA LYS A 81 1.67 16.82 9.74
C LYS A 81 2.79 17.66 10.37
N HIS A 82 2.88 17.64 11.69
CA HIS A 82 4.00 18.24 12.43
C HIS A 82 4.96 17.12 12.86
N VAL A 83 6.22 17.19 12.42
CA VAL A 83 7.28 16.26 12.86
C VAL A 83 8.28 17.05 13.69
N LEU A 84 8.28 16.82 15.00
CA LEU A 84 9.19 17.47 15.94
C LEU A 84 10.34 16.50 16.24
N GLY A 85 11.50 16.74 15.64
CA GLY A 85 12.73 16.02 15.97
C GLY A 85 13.34 16.57 17.25
N PHE A 86 13.72 15.69 18.18
CA PHE A 86 14.42 16.07 19.40
C PHE A 86 15.87 15.60 19.31
N GLY A 87 16.82 16.54 19.42
CA GLY A 87 18.25 16.25 19.40
C GLY A 87 18.71 15.63 20.72
N GLY A 88 19.27 14.42 20.65
CA GLY A 88 19.79 13.70 21.80
C GLY A 88 21.10 14.31 22.32
N ASN A 89 21.01 15.36 23.13
CA ASN A 89 22.05 15.68 24.11
C ASN A 89 21.64 15.29 25.54
N ASN A 90 20.58 14.48 25.67
CA ASN A 90 20.15 13.92 26.94
C ASN A 90 20.85 12.56 27.17
N PRO A 91 21.46 12.34 28.34
CA PRO A 91 22.27 11.14 28.60
C PRO A 91 21.44 9.84 28.77
N SER A 92 20.11 9.91 28.76
CA SER A 92 19.22 8.74 28.86
C SER A 92 17.80 9.02 28.37
N ASP A 93 17.10 8.00 27.89
CA ASP A 93 15.67 8.05 27.51
C ASP A 93 14.79 8.55 28.66
N PHE A 94 15.12 8.17 29.90
CA PHE A 94 14.41 8.62 31.10
C PHE A 94 14.49 10.15 31.31
N ALA A 95 15.64 10.76 31.05
CA ALA A 95 15.79 12.21 31.15
C ALA A 95 15.01 12.93 30.04
N PHE A 96 14.91 12.32 28.86
CA PHE A 96 14.12 12.84 27.75
C PHE A 96 12.61 12.78 28.04
N ASP A 97 12.10 11.65 28.55
CA ASP A 97 10.70 11.52 28.95
C ASP A 97 10.28 12.54 30.02
N LYS A 98 11.18 12.81 30.98
CA LYS A 98 10.92 13.82 32.01
C LYS A 98 10.80 15.24 31.43
N VAL A 99 11.55 15.54 30.36
CA VAL A 99 11.49 16.83 29.66
C VAL A 99 10.20 16.96 28.86
N LEU A 100 9.73 15.88 28.22
CA LEU A 100 8.47 15.88 27.48
C LEU A 100 7.25 16.04 28.38
N ASN A 101 7.26 15.43 29.57
CA ASN A 101 6.16 15.48 30.53
C ASN A 101 6.14 16.74 31.41
N ALA A 102 7.14 17.64 31.28
CA ALA A 102 7.24 18.85 32.08
C ALA A 102 6.50 20.06 31.48
N LYS A 103 5.75 19.88 30.38
CA LYS A 103 4.94 20.92 29.73
C LYS A 103 3.46 20.66 29.84
#